data_AF-A0A7S1ZTV5-F1
#
_entry.id   AF-A0A7S1ZTV5-F1
#
_cell.length_a   1.000
_cell.length_b   1.000
_cell.length_c   1.000
_cell.angle_alpha   90.00
_cell.angle_beta   90.00
_cell.angle_gamma   90.00
#
_symmetry.space_group_name_H-M   'P 1'
#
loop_
_entity.id
_entity.type
_entity.pdbx_description
1 polymer ?
#
loop_
_entity_poly.entity_id
_entity_poly.type
_entity_poly.pdbx_seq_one_letter_code
_entity_poly.pdbx_strand_id
1 'polypeptide(L)'
;MHRYRFALDQVALVYGGMFWGVLFSSVAIGVLTGGFVFLILWESTSGVVLNLIGNLLGLSVILVAKIIMSQIMRFTFFAAFYRRMPFAGNIFTIIVEVYSIAISVWFMLVRTIKITVLAALYLGRIDTPLFASGVGIFGPLEIDNWPTVTRKEILIHEAHRHPYIETLGYLYMMQL
;
A
#
# COMPACT_ATOMS: atom_id res chain seq x y z
N MET A 1 16.70 -18.23 -15.49
CA MET A 1 15.94 -18.20 -16.77
C MET A 1 14.99 -19.38 -16.97
N HIS A 2 15.27 -20.60 -16.47
CA HIS A 2 14.37 -21.76 -16.67
C HIS A 2 12.95 -21.63 -16.10
N ARG A 3 12.75 -20.81 -15.06
CA ARG A 3 11.44 -20.64 -14.38
C ARG A 3 10.33 -20.06 -15.27
N TYR A 4 10.68 -19.36 -16.35
CA TYR A 4 9.74 -18.62 -17.20
C TYR A 4 9.34 -19.38 -18.49
N ARG A 5 9.90 -20.56 -18.75
CA ARG A 5 9.76 -21.26 -20.05
C ARG A 5 8.83 -22.48 -20.04
N PHE A 6 8.10 -22.71 -18.95
CA PHE A 6 7.19 -23.86 -18.79
C PHE A 6 5.76 -23.41 -18.49
N ALA A 7 4.80 -24.28 -18.85
CA ALA A 7 3.37 -24.20 -18.57
C ALA A 7 2.64 -23.03 -19.27
N LEU A 8 2.42 -23.17 -20.59
CA LEU A 8 1.68 -22.20 -21.42
C LEU A 8 0.21 -22.07 -20.99
N ASP A 9 -0.34 -23.13 -20.42
CA ASP A 9 -1.67 -23.20 -19.80
C ASP A 9 -1.86 -22.13 -18.70
N GLN A 10 -0.79 -21.74 -18.01
CA GLN A 10 -0.85 -20.68 -16.99
C GLN A 10 -1.19 -19.30 -17.57
N VAL A 11 -0.88 -19.05 -18.85
CA VAL A 11 -1.18 -17.77 -19.50
C VAL A 11 -2.70 -17.59 -19.67
N ALA A 12 -3.43 -18.68 -19.92
CA ALA A 12 -4.90 -18.62 -20.03
C ALA A 12 -5.57 -18.19 -18.71
N LEU A 13 -4.91 -18.39 -17.56
CA LEU A 13 -5.41 -17.98 -16.25
C LEU A 13 -5.35 -16.46 -16.04
N VAL A 14 -4.54 -15.72 -16.81
CA VAL A 14 -4.39 -14.27 -16.64
C VAL A 14 -5.71 -13.56 -16.91
N TYR A 15 -6.40 -13.89 -18.01
CA TYR A 15 -7.70 -13.31 -18.33
C TYR A 15 -8.75 -13.56 -17.24
N GLY A 16 -8.82 -14.80 -16.73
CA GLY A 16 -9.70 -15.14 -15.61
C GLY A 16 -9.36 -14.35 -14.36
N GLY A 17 -8.06 -14.26 -14.03
CA GLY A 17 -7.55 -13.49 -12.90
C GLY A 17 -7.89 -12.00 -12.98
N MET A 18 -7.75 -11.39 -14.17
CA MET A 18 -8.13 -9.99 -14.40
C MET A 18 -9.64 -9.78 -14.22
N PHE A 19 -10.48 -10.64 -14.79
CA PHE A 19 -11.93 -10.54 -14.66
C PHE A 19 -12.38 -10.61 -13.20
N TRP A 20 -11.96 -11.65 -12.47
CA TRP A 20 -12.29 -11.82 -11.06
C TRP A 20 -11.69 -10.72 -10.20
N GLY A 21 -10.47 -10.27 -10.50
CA GLY A 21 -9.81 -9.17 -9.80
C GLY A 21 -10.57 -7.85 -9.90
N VAL A 22 -11.03 -7.49 -11.10
CA VAL A 22 -11.86 -6.29 -11.32
C VAL A 22 -13.22 -6.44 -10.64
N LEU A 23 -13.85 -7.61 -10.72
CA LEU A 23 -15.14 -7.86 -10.07
C LEU A 23 -15.03 -7.71 -8.54
N PHE A 24 -14.08 -8.38 -7.90
CA PHE A 24 -13.92 -8.31 -6.45
C PHE A 24 -13.50 -6.93 -5.97
N SER A 25 -12.59 -6.25 -6.68
CA SER A 25 -12.19 -4.89 -6.31
C SER A 25 -13.36 -3.90 -6.43
N SER A 26 -14.19 -3.99 -7.48
CA SER A 26 -15.37 -3.13 -7.63
C SER A 26 -16.41 -3.36 -6.53
N VAL A 27 -16.69 -4.63 -6.18
CA VAL A 27 -17.59 -4.98 -5.07
C VAL A 27 -17.02 -4.47 -3.75
N ALA A 28 -15.72 -4.65 -3.51
CA ALA A 28 -15.06 -4.18 -2.29
C ALA A 28 -15.14 -2.65 -2.15
N ILE A 29 -14.90 -1.89 -3.23
CA ILE A 29 -15.05 -0.43 -3.26
C ILE A 29 -16.51 -0.04 -3.00
N GLY A 30 -17.47 -0.73 -3.61
CA GLY A 30 -18.89 -0.50 -3.39
C GLY A 30 -19.31 -0.72 -1.93
N VAL A 31 -18.85 -1.80 -1.30
CA VAL A 31 -19.10 -2.09 0.11
C VAL A 31 -18.42 -1.07 1.03
N LEU A 32 -17.18 -0.66 0.76
CA LEU A 32 -16.47 0.33 1.56
C LEU A 32 -17.14 1.70 1.50
N THR A 33 -17.46 2.18 0.29
CA THR A 33 -18.08 3.49 0.08
C THR A 33 -19.53 3.51 0.55
N GLY A 34 -20.32 2.50 0.17
CA GLY A 34 -21.71 2.34 0.59
C GLY A 34 -21.83 2.15 2.10
N GLY A 35 -20.95 1.35 2.71
CA GLY A 35 -20.89 1.16 4.15
C GLY A 35 -20.56 2.45 4.90
N PHE A 36 -19.62 3.25 4.41
CA PHE A 36 -19.29 4.55 5.01
C PHE A 36 -20.46 5.53 4.96
N VAL A 37 -21.11 5.66 3.80
CA VAL A 37 -22.30 6.52 3.64
C VAL A 37 -23.45 6.02 4.51
N PHE A 38 -23.69 4.71 4.55
CA PHE A 38 -24.71 4.09 5.38
C PHE A 38 -24.50 4.38 6.88
N LEU A 39 -23.27 4.25 7.38
CA LEU A 39 -22.95 4.52 8.79
C LEU A 39 -23.25 5.97 9.21
N ILE A 40 -23.08 6.92 8.27
CA ILE A 40 -23.35 8.35 8.50
C ILE A 40 -24.85 8.64 8.44
N LEU A 41 -25.56 8.08 7.46
CA LEU A 41 -26.98 8.38 7.23
C LEU A 41 -27.92 7.61 8.17
N TRP A 42 -27.51 6.45 8.66
CA TRP A 42 -28.35 5.62 9.52
C TRP A 42 -28.51 6.24 10.91
N GLU A 43 -29.76 6.50 11.31
CA GLU A 43 -30.09 7.25 12.52
C GLU A 43 -29.42 6.68 13.78
N SER A 44 -29.45 5.36 13.95
CA SER A 44 -28.88 4.70 15.13
C SER A 44 -27.35 4.78 15.21
N THR A 45 -26.62 4.87 14.09
CA THR A 45 -25.14 4.88 14.07
C THR A 45 -24.58 6.28 13.92
N SER A 46 -25.33 7.20 13.34
CA SER A 46 -24.92 8.57 13.04
C SER A 46 -24.34 9.29 14.27
N GLY A 47 -24.99 9.19 15.43
CA GLY A 47 -24.53 9.82 16.67
C GLY A 47 -23.16 9.30 17.13
N VAL A 48 -22.92 7.99 17.01
CA VAL A 48 -21.62 7.38 17.35
C VAL A 48 -20.55 7.87 16.37
N VAL A 49 -20.86 7.90 15.08
CA VAL A 49 -19.92 8.32 14.03
C VAL A 49 -19.53 9.80 14.20
N LEU A 50 -20.50 10.69 14.47
CA LEU A 50 -20.24 12.11 14.69
C LEU A 50 -19.38 12.35 15.94
N ASN A 51 -19.65 11.63 17.03
CA ASN A 51 -18.82 11.69 18.23
C ASN A 51 -17.38 11.22 17.95
N LEU A 52 -17.23 10.15 17.16
CA LEU A 52 -15.93 9.65 16.75
C LEU A 52 -15.18 10.69 15.90
N ILE A 53 -15.85 11.34 14.94
CA ILE A 53 -15.28 12.43 14.15
C ILE A 53 -14.83 13.59 15.06
N GLY A 54 -15.66 13.99 16.03
CA GLY A 54 -15.31 15.02 17.01
C GLY A 54 -14.06 14.66 17.82
N ASN A 55 -13.97 13.42 18.29
CA ASN A 55 -12.79 12.92 19.00
C ASN A 55 -11.53 12.92 18.12
N LEU A 56 -11.64 12.53 16.84
CA LEU A 56 -10.53 12.59 15.89
C LEU A 56 -10.05 14.02 15.64
N LEU A 57 -10.98 14.98 15.53
CA LEU A 57 -10.63 16.39 15.41
C LEU A 57 -9.90 16.88 16.67
N GLY A 58 -10.39 16.54 17.87
CA GLY A 58 -9.73 16.87 19.13
C GLY A 58 -8.30 16.30 19.21
N LEU A 59 -8.13 15.02 18.85
CA LEU A 59 -6.81 14.38 18.76
C LEU A 59 -5.90 15.09 17.77
N SER A 60 -6.41 15.52 16.61
CA SER A 60 -5.60 16.24 15.61
C SER A 60 -5.04 17.57 16.14
N VAL A 61 -5.84 18.31 16.93
CA VAL A 61 -5.41 19.56 17.56
C VAL A 61 -4.30 19.31 18.58
N ILE A 62 -4.44 18.26 19.41
CA ILE A 62 -3.41 17.86 20.39
C ILE A 62 -2.09 17.48 19.70
N LEU A 63 -2.16 16.75 18.57
CA LEU A 63 -0.99 16.38 17.78
C LEU A 63 -0.26 17.60 17.22
N VAL A 64 -1.01 18.56 16.67
CA VAL A 64 -0.45 19.82 16.15
C VAL A 64 0.19 20.62 17.28
N ALA A 65 -0.48 20.75 18.43
CA ALA A 65 0.07 21.41 19.61
C ALA A 65 1.38 20.77 20.07
N LYS A 66 1.46 19.42 20.06
CA LYS A 66 2.71 18.71 20.38
C LYS A 66 3.82 18.99 19.36
N ILE A 67 3.51 19.02 18.06
CA ILE A 67 4.52 19.33 17.04
C ILE A 67 5.10 20.72 17.32
N ILE A 68 4.24 21.71 17.56
CA ILE A 68 4.65 23.08 17.88
C ILE A 68 5.50 23.10 19.16
N MET A 69 5.04 22.48 20.24
CA MET A 69 5.79 22.37 21.49
C MET A 69 7.16 21.72 21.25
N SER A 70 7.22 20.64 20.47
CA SER A 70 8.47 19.93 20.17
C SER A 70 9.45 20.81 19.40
N GLN A 71 8.96 21.62 18.45
CA GLN A 71 9.81 22.57 17.74
C GLN A 71 10.36 23.63 18.68
N ILE A 72 9.51 24.26 19.51
CA ILE A 72 9.93 25.29 20.47
C ILE A 72 11.02 24.73 21.40
N MET A 73 10.76 23.56 21.99
CA MET A 73 11.69 22.92 22.93
C MET A 73 13.00 22.51 22.26
N ARG A 74 12.95 22.10 20.99
CA ARG A 74 14.15 21.82 20.18
C ARG A 74 14.98 23.09 19.99
N PHE A 75 14.37 24.24 19.72
CA PHE A 75 15.10 25.51 19.57
C PHE A 75 15.65 26.05 20.90
N THR A 76 14.95 25.82 22.01
CA THR A 76 15.36 26.34 23.33
C THR A 76 16.43 25.48 24.00
N PHE A 77 16.24 24.16 24.05
CA PHE A 77 17.07 23.27 24.86
C PHE A 77 18.19 22.56 24.08
N PHE A 78 18.09 22.52 22.75
CA PHE A 78 19.02 21.82 21.89
C PHE A 78 19.66 22.76 20.87
N ALA A 79 20.95 22.55 20.61
CA ALA A 79 21.65 23.10 19.46
C ALA A 79 22.03 21.93 18.56
N ALA A 80 21.23 21.70 17.51
CA ALA A 80 21.30 20.51 16.67
C ALA A 80 21.15 19.21 17.50
N PHE A 81 22.25 18.46 17.70
CA PHE A 81 22.28 17.22 18.48
C PHE A 81 22.84 17.41 19.90
N TYR A 82 23.30 18.61 20.25
CA TYR A 82 23.89 18.91 21.55
C TYR A 82 22.87 19.53 22.50
N ARG A 83 22.88 19.10 23.77
CA ARG A 83 22.05 19.67 24.84
C ARG A 83 22.70 20.94 25.37
N ARG A 84 22.03 22.08 25.27
CA ARG A 84 22.47 23.33 25.92
C ARG A 84 22.22 23.29 27.42
N MET A 85 21.11 22.69 27.84
CA MET A 85 20.74 22.49 29.24
C MET A 85 20.46 21.01 29.49
N PRO A 86 21.39 20.26 30.11
CA PRO A 86 21.30 18.80 30.20
C PRO A 86 20.13 18.33 31.07
N PHE A 87 19.86 19.01 32.18
CA PHE A 87 18.79 18.64 33.10
C PHE A 87 17.39 18.79 32.45
N ALA A 88 17.09 19.98 31.93
CA ALA A 88 15.82 20.24 31.25
C ALA A 88 15.64 19.38 29.98
N GLY A 89 16.72 19.17 29.23
CA GLY A 89 16.72 18.30 28.06
C GLY A 89 16.33 16.86 28.39
N ASN A 90 16.83 16.30 29.49
CA ASN A 90 16.50 14.93 29.91
C ASN A 90 15.03 14.77 30.26
N ILE A 91 14.47 15.70 31.06
CA ILE A 91 13.04 15.69 31.43
C ILE A 91 12.18 15.77 30.17
N PHE A 92 12.53 16.68 29.26
CA PHE A 92 11.80 16.83 28.01
C PHE A 92 11.86 15.57 27.14
N THR A 93 13.02 14.91 27.04
CA THR A 93 13.15 13.65 26.32
C THR A 93 12.23 12.57 26.89
N ILE A 94 12.16 12.43 28.22
CA ILE A 94 11.26 11.46 28.88
C ILE A 94 9.78 11.77 28.55
N ILE A 95 9.37 13.05 28.63
CA ILE A 95 8.00 13.47 28.30
C ILE A 95 7.67 13.12 26.85
N VAL A 96 8.58 13.41 25.92
CA VAL A 96 8.39 13.12 24.49
C VAL A 96 8.37 11.61 24.23
N GLU A 97 9.17 10.81 24.92
CA GLU A 97 9.17 9.35 24.81
C GLU A 97 7.83 8.76 25.25
N VAL A 98 7.33 9.11 26.45
CA VAL A 98 6.03 8.65 26.97
C VAL A 98 4.91 9.00 25.99
N TYR A 99 4.92 10.23 25.48
CA TYR A 99 3.94 10.66 24.49
C TYR A 99 4.07 9.91 23.16
N SER A 100 5.29 9.62 22.71
CA SER A 100 5.54 8.88 21.46
C SER A 100 5.09 7.42 21.57
N ILE A 101 5.21 6.80 22.74
CA ILE A 101 4.64 5.47 23.01
C ILE A 101 3.12 5.49 22.83
N ALA A 102 2.43 6.48 23.40
CA ALA A 102 0.98 6.60 23.26
C ALA A 102 0.54 6.76 21.79
N ILE A 103 1.25 7.57 21.00
CA ILE A 103 0.94 7.76 19.57
C ILE A 103 1.28 6.54 18.71
N SER A 104 2.31 5.78 19.08
CA SER A 104 2.77 4.65 18.27
C SER A 104 1.65 3.63 18.04
N VAL A 105 0.78 3.42 19.03
CA VAL A 105 -0.42 2.57 18.92
C VAL A 105 -1.35 3.07 17.82
N TRP A 106 -1.65 4.37 17.83
CA TRP A 106 -2.49 5.00 16.80
C TRP A 106 -1.85 4.90 15.41
N PHE A 107 -0.53 5.14 15.31
CA PHE A 107 0.19 5.01 14.06
C PHE A 107 0.15 3.58 13.50
N MET A 108 0.30 2.57 14.37
CA MET A 108 0.20 1.17 13.99
C MET A 108 -1.22 0.81 13.53
N LEU A 109 -2.26 1.31 14.20
CA LEU A 109 -3.65 1.12 13.80
C LEU A 109 -3.91 1.70 12.41
N VAL A 110 -3.53 2.97 12.18
CA VAL A 110 -3.67 3.63 10.87
C VAL A 110 -2.88 2.88 9.79
N ARG A 111 -1.67 2.40 10.11
CA ARG A 111 -0.85 1.60 9.20
C ARG A 111 -1.55 0.29 8.81
N THR A 112 -2.11 -0.43 9.78
CA THR A 112 -2.85 -1.66 9.52
C THR A 112 -4.03 -1.40 8.59
N ILE A 113 -4.85 -0.38 8.87
CA ILE A 113 -5.97 0.00 8.00
C ILE A 113 -5.49 0.31 6.58
N LYS A 114 -4.43 1.13 6.43
CA LYS A 114 -3.86 1.46 5.12
C LYS A 114 -3.42 0.22 4.35
N ILE A 115 -2.74 -0.73 5.01
CA ILE A 115 -2.28 -1.97 4.39
C ILE A 115 -3.48 -2.85 3.99
N THR A 116 -4.50 -2.97 4.84
CA THR A 116 -5.70 -3.77 4.53
C THR A 116 -6.48 -3.19 3.35
N VAL A 117 -6.68 -1.87 3.32
CA VAL A 117 -7.35 -1.19 2.19
C VAL A 117 -6.51 -1.33 0.92
N LEU A 118 -5.20 -1.09 1.01
CA LEU A 118 -4.30 -1.25 -0.13
C LEU A 118 -4.33 -2.69 -0.65
N ALA A 119 -4.31 -3.69 0.22
CA ALA A 119 -4.40 -5.10 -0.18
C ALA A 119 -5.73 -5.42 -0.88
N ALA A 120 -6.86 -4.89 -0.37
CA ALA A 120 -8.16 -5.08 -1.00
C ALA A 120 -8.23 -4.41 -2.40
N LEU A 121 -7.68 -3.21 -2.54
CA LEU A 121 -7.66 -2.49 -3.82
C LEU A 121 -6.68 -3.09 -4.81
N TYR A 122 -5.54 -3.60 -4.35
CA TYR A 122 -4.50 -4.20 -5.20
C TYR A 122 -4.81 -5.65 -5.58
N LEU A 123 -5.83 -6.29 -4.99
CA LEU A 123 -6.25 -7.65 -5.36
C LEU A 123 -6.60 -7.76 -6.85
N GLY A 124 -7.04 -6.66 -7.48
CA GLY A 124 -7.33 -6.62 -8.91
C GLY A 124 -6.13 -6.36 -9.83
N ARG A 125 -4.94 -6.05 -9.28
CA ARG A 125 -3.75 -5.77 -10.08
C ARG A 125 -2.86 -7.00 -10.17
N ILE A 126 -2.62 -7.46 -11.40
CA ILE A 126 -1.76 -8.62 -11.70
C ILE A 126 -0.28 -8.25 -11.95
N ASP A 127 0.02 -6.96 -12.15
CA ASP A 127 1.35 -6.50 -12.55
C ASP A 127 2.32 -6.28 -11.37
N THR A 128 1.76 -6.00 -10.19
CA THR A 128 2.54 -5.58 -9.02
C THR A 128 2.46 -6.63 -7.92
N PRO A 129 3.59 -7.10 -7.38
CA PRO A 129 3.57 -8.04 -6.27
C PRO A 129 2.96 -7.39 -5.02
N LEU A 130 2.10 -8.12 -4.33
CA LEU A 130 1.46 -7.71 -3.08
C LEU A 130 2.47 -7.75 -1.92
N PHE A 131 3.38 -8.71 -1.95
CA PHE A 131 4.38 -8.93 -0.91
C PHE A 131 5.74 -8.35 -1.29
N ALA A 132 6.55 -8.04 -0.27
CA ALA A 132 7.95 -7.66 -0.46
C ALA A 132 8.77 -8.85 -1.01
N SER A 133 9.88 -8.56 -1.68
CA SER A 133 10.74 -9.61 -2.27
C SER A 133 11.21 -10.60 -1.21
N GLY A 134 10.90 -11.89 -1.42
CA GLY A 134 11.25 -12.99 -0.53
C GLY A 134 10.18 -13.33 0.53
N VAL A 135 9.09 -12.56 0.62
CA VAL A 135 7.96 -12.86 1.50
C VAL A 135 6.91 -13.68 0.74
N GLY A 136 6.35 -14.71 1.37
CA GLY A 136 5.31 -15.55 0.76
C GLY A 136 5.85 -16.71 -0.08
N ILE A 137 7.14 -17.02 0.03
CA ILE A 137 7.77 -18.19 -0.61
C ILE A 137 7.90 -19.29 0.46
N PHE A 138 7.05 -20.31 0.39
CA PHE A 138 7.05 -21.48 1.26
C PHE A 138 7.50 -22.71 0.46
N GLY A 139 8.82 -22.85 0.29
CA GLY A 139 9.40 -23.93 -0.51
C GLY A 139 8.96 -23.86 -1.98
N PRO A 140 8.24 -24.87 -2.52
CA PRO A 140 7.75 -24.85 -3.90
C PRO A 140 6.52 -23.94 -4.10
N LEU A 141 5.88 -23.47 -3.03
CA LEU A 141 4.68 -22.65 -3.10
C LEU A 141 5.03 -21.17 -2.99
N GLU A 142 4.65 -20.40 -4.01
CA GLU A 142 4.70 -18.94 -4.01
C GLU A 142 3.26 -18.42 -3.92
N ILE A 143 2.92 -17.75 -2.82
CA ILE A 143 1.55 -17.29 -2.52
C ILE A 143 1.07 -16.28 -3.56
N ASP A 144 1.96 -15.40 -4.02
CA ASP A 144 1.67 -14.39 -5.04
C ASP A 144 2.50 -14.63 -6.30
N ASN A 145 2.02 -15.55 -7.15
CA ASN A 145 2.71 -15.92 -8.39
C ASN A 145 2.24 -15.10 -9.61
N TRP A 146 1.21 -14.26 -9.47
CA TRP A 146 0.58 -13.54 -10.59
C TRP A 146 1.54 -12.66 -11.39
N PRO A 147 2.42 -11.84 -10.76
CA PRO A 147 3.37 -11.02 -11.52
C PRO A 147 4.32 -11.86 -12.38
N THR A 148 4.66 -13.07 -11.94
CA THR A 148 5.54 -13.94 -12.74
C THR A 148 4.80 -14.51 -13.95
N VAL A 149 3.52 -14.85 -13.81
CA VAL A 149 2.66 -15.32 -14.90
C VAL A 149 2.46 -14.21 -15.93
N THR A 150 2.12 -12.99 -15.51
CA THR A 150 2.02 -11.81 -16.38
C THR A 150 3.33 -11.57 -17.13
N ARG A 151 4.47 -11.70 -16.44
CA ARG A 151 5.78 -11.57 -17.09
C ARG A 151 6.05 -12.66 -18.11
N LYS A 152 5.61 -13.90 -17.88
CA LYS A 152 5.70 -14.99 -18.88
C LYS A 152 4.91 -14.64 -20.13
N GLU A 153 3.70 -14.12 -19.97
CA GLU A 153 2.84 -13.70 -21.08
C GLU A 153 3.52 -12.60 -21.91
N ILE A 154 4.05 -11.56 -21.27
CA ILE A 154 4.79 -10.48 -21.95
C ILE A 154 5.97 -11.07 -22.74
N LEU A 155 6.76 -11.95 -22.14
CA LEU A 155 7.91 -12.57 -22.82
C LEU A 155 7.51 -13.46 -24.00
N ILE A 156 6.39 -14.19 -23.89
CA ILE A 156 5.86 -14.99 -24.99
C ILE A 156 5.40 -14.06 -26.12
N HIS A 157 4.72 -12.97 -25.79
CA HIS A 157 4.25 -12.01 -26.77
C HIS A 157 5.42 -11.30 -27.48
N GLU A 158 6.46 -10.89 -26.74
CA GLU A 158 7.69 -10.32 -27.28
C GLU A 158 8.45 -11.31 -28.17
N ALA A 159 8.47 -12.60 -27.80
CA ALA A 159 9.17 -13.63 -28.56
C ALA A 159 8.51 -13.94 -29.92
N HIS A 160 7.16 -13.86 -30.00
CA HIS A 160 6.43 -14.15 -31.24
C HIS A 160 6.18 -12.92 -32.10
N ARG A 161 6.08 -11.74 -31.49
CA ARG A 161 5.79 -10.48 -32.16
C ARG A 161 6.75 -9.42 -31.65
N HIS A 162 7.90 -9.34 -32.31
CA HIS A 162 8.89 -8.32 -32.03
C HIS A 162 8.82 -7.25 -33.13
N PRO A 163 8.50 -5.98 -32.81
CA PRO A 163 8.30 -4.93 -33.82
C PRO A 163 9.48 -4.82 -34.81
N TYR A 164 10.72 -4.86 -34.32
CA TYR A 164 11.90 -4.84 -35.20
C TYR A 164 12.03 -6.05 -36.14
N ILE A 165 11.70 -7.27 -35.68
CA ILE A 165 11.78 -8.47 -36.51
C ILE A 165 10.68 -8.43 -37.58
N GLU A 166 9.48 -8.00 -37.21
CA GLU A 166 8.38 -7.84 -38.15
C GLU A 166 8.73 -6.79 -39.22
N THR A 167 9.23 -5.63 -38.80
CA THR A 167 9.63 -4.55 -39.72
C THR A 167 10.73 -5.00 -40.68
N LEU A 168 11.73 -5.74 -40.16
CA LEU A 168 12.80 -6.31 -40.96
C LEU A 168 12.27 -7.38 -41.94
N GLY A 169 11.35 -8.24 -41.48
CA GLY A 169 10.65 -9.19 -42.35
C GLY A 169 9.87 -8.51 -43.48
N TYR A 170 9.17 -7.40 -43.18
CA TYR A 170 8.50 -6.59 -44.20
C TYR A 170 9.48 -6.01 -45.21
N LEU A 171 10.61 -5.44 -44.76
CA LEU A 171 11.64 -4.91 -45.66
C LEU A 171 12.20 -5.99 -46.61
N TYR A 172 12.44 -7.20 -46.11
CA TYR A 172 12.90 -8.31 -46.95
C TYR A 172 11.81 -8.83 -47.91
N MET A 173 10.53 -8.82 -47.52
CA MET A 173 9.42 -9.25 -48.37
C MET A 173 9.06 -8.22 -49.45
N MET A 174 9.33 -6.93 -49.23
CA MET A 174 9.02 -5.87 -50.20
C MET A 174 9.95 -5.85 -51.43
N GLN A 175 10.90 -6.80 -51.57
CA GLN A 175 11.81 -6.96 -52.71
C GLN A 175 12.17 -5.62 -53.39
N LEU A 176 13.02 -4.84 -52.71
CA LEU A 176 13.83 -3.82 -53.36
C LEU A 176 15.06 -4.46 -54.00
#